data_AF-A0A948YV78-F1
#
_entry.id   AF-A0A948YV78-F1
#
_cell.length_a   1.000
_cell.length_b   1.000
_cell.length_c   1.000
_cell.angle_alpha   90.00
_cell.angle_beta   90.00
_cell.angle_gamma   90.00
#
_symmetry.space_group_name_H-M   'P 1'
#
loop_
_entity.id
_entity.type
_entity.pdbx_description
1 polymer ?
#
loop_
_entity_poly.entity_id
_entity_poly.type
_entity_poly.pdbx_seq_one_letter_code
_entity_poly.pdbx_strand_id
1 'polypeptide(L)'
;MAKKRKKIISGNAKTLTCAFCKGKGKDPFEVPSKLSNCQVCIGRGTVQVVEPVETCPYCKGKGIFFYHRMPCTVCGGRGSVTKVKGEKRCEKCAGDGKNPDSGLPCSSCYGLGAI
;
A
#
# COMPACT_ATOMS: atom_id res chain seq x y z
N MET A 1 1.81 -16.27 -24.39
CA MET A 1 1.77 -14.88 -23.88
C MET A 1 2.85 -14.70 -22.82
N ALA A 2 3.92 -13.95 -23.12
CA ALA A 2 5.06 -13.81 -22.23
C ALA A 2 4.73 -12.90 -21.03
N LYS A 3 4.67 -13.44 -19.81
CA LYS A 3 4.68 -12.66 -18.57
C LYS A 3 6.01 -11.90 -18.51
N LYS A 4 6.05 -10.63 -18.95
CA LYS A 4 7.18 -9.73 -18.70
C LYS A 4 7.39 -9.66 -17.18
N ARG A 5 8.39 -10.39 -16.68
CA ARG A 5 8.84 -10.30 -15.28
C ARG A 5 9.27 -8.86 -15.07
N LYS A 6 8.47 -8.07 -14.34
CA LYS A 6 8.84 -6.71 -13.93
C LYS A 6 10.20 -6.81 -13.23
N LYS A 7 11.20 -6.12 -13.80
CA LYS A 7 12.57 -6.05 -13.31
C LYS A 7 12.51 -5.64 -11.84
N ILE A 8 12.81 -6.55 -10.92
CA ILE A 8 12.86 -6.24 -9.49
C ILE A 8 14.00 -5.24 -9.34
N ILE A 9 13.66 -3.99 -9.05
CA ILE A 9 14.63 -2.94 -8.83
C ILE A 9 15.32 -3.30 -7.52
N SER A 10 16.64 -3.53 -7.58
CA SER A 10 17.51 -3.72 -6.42
C SER A 10 17.58 -2.41 -5.64
N GLY A 11 16.57 -2.15 -4.81
CA GLY A 11 16.55 -1.05 -3.87
C GLY A 11 17.00 -1.51 -2.49
N ASN A 12 17.55 -0.58 -1.69
CA ASN A 12 17.86 -0.87 -0.30
C ASN A 12 16.57 -1.18 0.48
N ALA A 13 16.65 -2.21 1.33
CA ALA A 13 15.59 -2.52 2.27
C ALA A 13 15.53 -1.41 3.34
N LYS A 14 14.34 -0.84 3.53
CA LYS A 14 14.05 0.16 4.56
C LYS A 14 12.97 -0.33 5.47
N THR A 15 13.14 -0.12 6.76
CA THR A 15 12.14 -0.41 7.77
C THR A 15 11.29 0.82 8.01
N LEU A 16 9.97 0.68 7.88
CA LEU A 16 8.99 1.72 8.17
C LEU A 16 8.04 1.27 9.28
N THR A 17 7.47 2.24 10.00
CA THR A 17 6.33 1.99 10.88
C THR A 17 5.17 1.40 10.08
N CYS A 18 4.56 0.32 10.57
CA CYS A 18 3.39 -0.28 9.94
C CYS A 18 2.22 0.73 10.00
N ALA A 19 1.81 1.23 8.83
CA ALA A 19 0.73 2.19 8.73
C ALA A 19 -0.62 1.64 9.22
N PHE A 20 -0.92 0.38 8.88
CA PHE A 20 -2.19 -0.27 9.25
C PHE A 20 -2.43 -0.27 10.76
N CYS A 21 -1.46 -0.74 11.57
CA CYS A 21 -1.58 -0.74 13.04
C CYS A 21 -0.96 0.49 13.72
N LYS A 22 -0.45 1.45 12.96
CA LYS A 22 0.26 2.65 13.46
C LYS A 22 1.37 2.30 14.45
N GLY A 23 2.17 1.28 14.15
CA GLY A 23 3.28 0.87 15.02
C GLY A 23 2.92 -0.02 16.21
N LYS A 24 1.64 -0.19 16.54
CA LYS A 24 1.22 -0.93 17.75
C LYS A 24 1.49 -2.43 17.72
N GLY A 25 1.65 -3.03 16.55
CA GLY A 25 1.77 -4.48 16.38
C GLY A 25 0.46 -5.26 16.61
N LYS A 26 -0.63 -4.63 17.02
CA LYS A 26 -1.95 -5.24 17.22
C LYS A 26 -2.92 -4.91 16.09
N ASP A 27 -3.90 -5.78 15.88
CA ASP A 27 -4.96 -5.51 14.90
C ASP A 27 -5.72 -4.24 15.33
N PRO A 28 -5.78 -3.20 14.48
CA PRO A 28 -6.37 -1.91 14.84
C PRO A 28 -7.89 -1.99 15.02
N PHE A 29 -8.52 -3.09 14.60
CA PHE A 29 -9.95 -3.34 14.71
C PHE A 29 -10.29 -4.43 15.74
N GLU A 30 -9.29 -4.95 16.44
CA GLU A 30 -9.44 -5.93 17.52
C GLU A 30 -10.12 -7.24 17.06
N VAL A 31 -9.90 -7.66 15.81
CA VAL A 31 -10.51 -8.86 15.24
C VAL A 31 -9.49 -10.02 15.17
N PRO A 32 -9.85 -11.25 15.63
CA PRO A 32 -11.10 -11.63 16.32
C PRO A 32 -11.15 -11.18 17.80
N SER A 33 -10.04 -10.71 18.38
CA SER A 33 -10.00 -10.15 19.73
C SER A 33 -8.95 -9.04 19.89
N LYS A 34 -8.96 -8.33 21.02
CA LYS A 34 -7.94 -7.32 21.42
C LYS A 34 -6.50 -7.85 21.45
N LEU A 35 -6.33 -9.15 21.64
CA LEU A 35 -5.02 -9.79 21.69
C LEU A 35 -4.42 -10.03 20.30
N SER A 36 -5.23 -9.90 19.25
CA SER A 36 -4.87 -10.24 17.88
C SER A 36 -3.71 -9.40 17.38
N ASN A 37 -2.70 -10.09 16.84
CA ASN A 37 -1.58 -9.43 16.23
C ASN A 37 -2.00 -8.79 14.90
N CYS A 38 -1.34 -7.69 14.55
CA CYS A 38 -1.56 -7.02 13.27
C CYS A 38 -1.23 -7.98 12.12
N GLN A 39 -2.21 -8.22 11.25
CA GLN A 39 -2.08 -9.09 10.07
C GLN A 39 -1.02 -8.61 9.05
N VAL A 40 -0.65 -7.32 9.06
CA VAL A 40 0.31 -6.74 8.11
C VAL A 40 1.76 -6.92 8.58
N CYS A 41 2.05 -6.60 9.85
CA CYS A 41 3.41 -6.66 10.41
C CYS A 41 3.66 -7.87 11.30
N ILE A 42 2.65 -8.72 11.52
CA ILE A 42 2.71 -9.95 12.33
C ILE A 42 3.23 -9.64 13.74
N GLY A 43 2.66 -8.63 14.40
CA GLY A 43 3.06 -8.27 15.77
C GLY A 43 4.24 -7.29 15.87
N ARG A 44 5.04 -7.10 14.81
CA ARG A 44 6.32 -6.35 14.90
C ARG A 44 6.18 -4.83 15.02
N GLY A 45 5.03 -4.28 14.67
CA GLY A 45 4.84 -2.82 14.58
C GLY A 45 5.51 -2.15 13.36
N THR A 46 6.41 -2.85 12.65
CA THR A 46 7.15 -2.33 11.50
C THR A 46 7.03 -3.23 10.26
N VAL A 47 7.26 -2.66 9.08
CA VAL A 47 7.26 -3.36 7.79
C VAL A 47 8.53 -3.02 7.01
N GLN A 48 9.01 -3.98 6.21
CA GLN A 48 10.11 -3.73 5.28
C GLN A 48 9.57 -3.33 3.90
N VAL A 49 10.22 -2.35 3.29
CA VAL A 49 9.93 -1.84 1.96
C VAL A 49 11.22 -1.66 1.18
N VAL A 50 11.11 -1.64 -0.15
CA VAL A 50 12.25 -1.44 -1.04
C VAL A 50 12.22 0.01 -1.53
N GLU A 51 13.32 0.75 -1.31
CA GLU A 51 13.47 2.11 -1.79
C GLU A 51 13.66 2.19 -3.32
N PRO A 52 13.28 3.31 -3.97
CA PRO A 52 12.63 4.49 -3.39
C PRO A 52 11.16 4.24 -3.07
N VAL A 53 10.67 4.80 -1.96
CA VAL A 53 9.28 4.67 -1.54
C VAL A 53 8.56 6.00 -1.58
N GLU A 54 7.28 5.97 -1.91
CA GLU A 54 6.37 7.10 -1.81
C GLU A 54 5.09 6.71 -1.07
N THR A 55 4.39 7.71 -0.54
CA THR A 55 3.11 7.52 0.13
C THR A 55 2.12 6.90 -0.85
N CYS A 56 1.44 5.82 -0.45
CA CYS A 56 0.45 5.17 -1.30
C CYS A 56 -0.66 6.18 -1.67
N PRO A 57 -0.84 6.50 -2.96
CA PRO A 57 -1.78 7.54 -3.37
C PRO A 57 -3.22 7.11 -3.12
N TYR A 58 -3.52 5.82 -3.26
CA TYR A 58 -4.86 5.29 -2.96
C TYR A 58 -5.25 5.55 -1.51
N CYS A 59 -4.59 4.92 -0.53
CA CYS A 59 -4.98 5.03 0.88
C CYS A 59 -4.40 6.26 1.61
N LYS A 60 -3.67 7.14 0.93
CA LYS A 60 -3.04 8.35 1.50
C LYS A 60 -2.22 8.07 2.76
N GLY A 61 -1.40 7.02 2.73
CA GLY A 61 -0.55 6.67 3.88
C GLY A 61 -1.23 5.91 5.00
N LYS A 62 -2.56 5.76 5.00
CA LYS A 62 -3.29 5.12 6.12
C LYS A 62 -3.07 3.61 6.23
N GLY A 63 -2.71 2.94 5.13
CA GLY A 63 -2.60 1.48 5.09
C GLY A 63 -3.94 0.74 5.19
N ILE A 64 -5.08 1.44 5.15
CA ILE A 64 -6.42 0.85 5.30
C ILE A 64 -7.20 1.04 3.98
N PHE A 65 -7.94 0.02 3.57
CA PHE A 65 -8.87 0.10 2.45
C PHE A 65 -10.10 0.91 2.87
N PHE A 66 -10.50 1.93 2.10
CA PHE A 66 -11.55 2.89 2.54
C PHE A 66 -12.82 2.18 3.00
N TYR A 67 -13.35 2.60 4.16
CA TYR A 67 -14.59 2.08 4.76
C TYR A 67 -14.59 0.58 5.12
N HIS A 68 -13.45 -0.09 5.03
CA HIS A 68 -13.33 -1.51 5.37
C HIS A 68 -12.22 -1.75 6.40
N ARG A 69 -12.43 -2.76 7.24
CA ARG A 69 -11.48 -3.21 8.27
C ARG A 69 -10.36 -4.07 7.67
N MET A 70 -9.90 -3.73 6.48
CA MET A 70 -8.95 -4.54 5.70
C MET A 70 -7.72 -3.73 5.34
N PRO A 71 -6.54 -4.38 5.22
CA PRO A 71 -5.36 -3.74 4.67
C PRO A 71 -5.64 -3.12 3.30
N CYS A 72 -5.05 -1.96 3.03
CA CYS A 72 -5.12 -1.35 1.71
C CYS A 72 -4.63 -2.35 0.65
N THR A 73 -5.49 -2.65 -0.33
CA THR A 73 -5.22 -3.65 -1.38
C THR A 73 -4.11 -3.24 -2.34
N VAL A 74 -3.80 -1.94 -2.43
CA VAL A 74 -2.72 -1.41 -3.28
C VAL A 74 -1.34 -1.56 -2.61
N CYS A 75 -1.20 -1.16 -1.35
CA CYS A 75 0.09 -1.17 -0.64
C CYS A 75 0.26 -2.36 0.33
N GLY A 76 -0.72 -3.25 0.43
CA GLY A 76 -0.73 -4.34 1.40
C GLY A 76 -0.71 -3.87 2.85
N GLY A 77 -1.28 -2.69 3.13
CA GLY A 77 -1.33 -2.09 4.46
C GLY A 77 -0.07 -1.36 4.95
N ARG A 78 0.95 -1.24 4.11
CA ARG A 78 2.21 -0.54 4.46
C ARG A 78 2.08 0.98 4.49
N GLY A 79 1.07 1.53 3.83
CA GLY A 79 0.88 2.98 3.65
C GLY A 79 1.80 3.60 2.59
N SER A 80 2.72 2.81 2.02
CA SER A 80 3.68 3.25 1.01
C SER A 80 3.79 2.24 -0.13
N VAL A 81 4.19 2.72 -1.30
CA VAL A 81 4.48 1.91 -2.48
C VAL A 81 5.89 2.22 -2.96
N THR A 82 6.55 1.24 -3.59
CA THR A 82 7.85 1.46 -4.24
C THR A 82 7.61 2.25 -5.52
N LYS A 83 8.35 3.35 -5.67
CA LYS A 83 8.32 4.20 -6.84
C LYS A 83 9.20 3.62 -7.94
N VAL A 84 8.69 3.53 -9.17
CA VAL A 84 9.52 3.16 -10.31
C VAL A 84 9.95 4.43 -11.04
N LYS A 85 11.26 4.52 -11.35
CA LYS A 85 11.77 5.66 -12.13
C LYS A 85 11.13 5.68 -13.51
N GLY A 86 10.70 6.87 -13.94
CA GLY A 86 10.14 7.11 -15.28
C GLY A 86 8.64 6.91 -15.41
N GLU A 87 7.92 6.58 -14.33
CA GLU A 87 6.45 6.52 -14.34
C GLU A 87 5.85 7.92 -14.53
N LYS A 88 4.83 8.02 -15.38
CA LYS A 88 4.06 9.24 -15.62
C LYS A 88 2.80 9.23 -14.77
N ARG A 89 2.34 10.42 -14.35
CA ARG A 89 1.08 10.56 -13.62
C ARG A 89 -0.07 9.95 -14.44
N CYS A 90 -0.87 9.08 -13.82
CA CYS A 90 -2.00 8.47 -14.49
C CYS A 90 -3.09 9.52 -14.74
N GLU A 91 -3.41 9.76 -16.01
CA GLU A 91 -4.38 10.78 -16.43
C GLU A 91 -5.79 10.45 -15.94
N LYS A 92 -6.20 9.18 -16.03
CA LYS A 92 -7.57 8.75 -15.68
C LYS A 92 -7.94 8.99 -14.22
N CYS A 93 -7.00 8.87 -13.30
CA CYS A 93 -7.24 9.15 -11.88
C CYS A 93 -6.55 10.44 -11.41
N ALA A 94 -5.96 11.21 -12.32
CA ALA A 94 -5.08 12.33 -12.02
C ALA A 94 -4.09 12.03 -10.88
N GLY A 95 -3.50 10.84 -10.84
CA GLY A 95 -2.57 10.41 -9.79
C GLY A 95 -3.15 10.12 -8.40
N ASP A 96 -4.46 10.20 -8.19
CA ASP A 96 -5.09 9.86 -6.90
C ASP A 96 -5.07 8.36 -6.60
N GLY A 97 -4.92 7.53 -7.64
CA GLY A 97 -4.98 6.07 -7.55
C GLY A 97 -6.41 5.55 -7.37
N LYS A 98 -7.44 6.40 -7.40
CA LYS A 98 -8.84 5.99 -7.30
C LYS A 98 -9.54 6.02 -8.64
N ASN A 99 -10.46 5.10 -8.83
CA ASN A 99 -11.50 5.25 -9.83
C ASN A 99 -12.51 6.31 -9.32
N PRO A 100 -12.77 7.40 -10.06
CA PRO A 100 -13.67 8.46 -9.63
C PRO A 100 -15.11 7.99 -9.39
N ASP A 101 -15.55 6.97 -10.14
CA ASP A 101 -16.95 6.51 -10.10
C ASP A 101 -17.22 5.57 -8.92
N SER A 102 -16.25 4.70 -8.59
CA SER A 102 -16.43 3.64 -7.60
C SER A 102 -15.64 3.82 -6.30
N GLY A 103 -14.65 4.71 -6.27
CA GLY A 103 -13.72 4.84 -5.14
C GLY A 103 -12.77 3.63 -4.96
N LEU A 104 -12.90 2.60 -5.79
CA LEU A 104 -12.00 1.46 -5.87
C LEU A 104 -10.65 1.87 -6.48
N PRO A 105 -9.61 1.03 -6.39
CA PRO A 105 -8.34 1.30 -7.06
C PRO A 105 -8.54 1.55 -8.56
N CYS A 106 -7.88 2.58 -9.10
CA CYS A 106 -7.96 2.90 -10.53
C CYS A 106 -7.51 1.70 -11.36
N SER A 107 -8.35 1.22 -12.27
CA SER A 107 -8.08 0.02 -13.08
C SER A 107 -6.91 0.18 -14.05
N SER A 108 -6.54 1.41 -14.41
CA SER A 108 -5.47 1.67 -15.39
C SER A 108 -4.07 1.76 -14.77
N CYS A 109 -3.96 2.22 -13.52
CA CYS A 109 -2.69 2.24 -12.78
C CYS A 109 -2.68 1.28 -11.57
N TYR A 110 -3.71 0.45 -11.43
CA TYR A 110 -3.90 -0.45 -10.28
C TYR A 110 -3.83 0.25 -8.91
N GLY A 111 -4.23 1.52 -8.88
CA GLY A 111 -4.18 2.38 -7.71
C GLY A 111 -2.81 2.97 -7.35
N LEU A 112 -1.80 2.81 -8.19
CA LEU A 112 -0.47 3.41 -8.01
C LEU A 112 -0.43 4.90 -8.37
N GLY A 113 -1.45 5.44 -9.04
CA GLY A 113 -1.47 6.85 -9.46
C GLY A 113 -0.49 7.18 -10.59
N ALA A 114 0.28 6.22 -11.08
CA ALA A 114 1.24 6.39 -12.17
C ALA A 114 1.29 5.15 -13.07
N ILE A 115 1.73 5.34 -14.33
CA ILE A 115 1.88 4.29 -15.36
C ILE A 115 3.20 4.44 -16.13
#